data_AF-A0A2M7UEP9-F1
#
_entry.id   AF-A0A2M7UEP9-F1
#
_cell.length_a   1.000
_cell.length_b   1.000
_cell.length_c   1.000
_cell.angle_alpha   90.00
_cell.angle_beta   90.00
_cell.angle_gamma   90.00
#
_symmetry.space_group_name_H-M   'P 1'
#
loop_
_entity.id
_entity.type
_entity.pdbx_description
1 polymer ?
#
loop_
_entity_poly.entity_id
_entity_poly.type
_entity_poly.pdbx_seq_one_letter_code
_entity_poly.pdbx_strand_id
1 'polypeptide(L)'
;MSENNQKMNKIVQAMKKAGISEDDLKTTVYNINPKYQYTSGKSSITGYEVLQTLAVKIRDLDKSSEILDAAATAGANQIGSRSFTIDDPEKVKEEATQKAIANAKEKAGTMAQSLGINLGRLVGFNESDASDSSSLYYEGLGGGGLTKSAPVSDVQVGQNEVAVDVSLTYEVK
;
A
#
# COMPACT_ATOMS: atom_id res chain seq x y z
N MET A 1 14.75 -26.94 -7.43
CA MET A 1 13.31 -26.67 -7.16
C MET A 1 12.90 -27.05 -5.73
N SER A 2 13.17 -28.27 -5.25
CA SER A 2 12.79 -28.71 -3.89
C SER A 2 13.24 -27.77 -2.77
N GLU A 3 14.47 -27.26 -2.83
CA GLU A 3 15.01 -26.38 -1.79
C GLU A 3 14.29 -25.02 -1.72
N ASN A 4 14.01 -24.38 -2.87
CA ASN A 4 13.26 -23.13 -2.93
C ASN A 4 11.84 -23.32 -2.36
N ASN A 5 11.16 -24.41 -2.75
CA ASN A 5 9.82 -24.70 -2.26
C ASN A 5 9.82 -24.93 -0.73
N GLN A 6 10.84 -25.61 -0.19
CA GLN A 6 10.99 -25.79 1.24
C GLN A 6 11.23 -24.47 1.98
N LYS A 7 12.08 -23.59 1.45
CA LYS A 7 12.33 -22.25 2.01
C LYS A 7 11.06 -21.40 1.98
N MET A 8 10.38 -21.35 0.85
CA MET A 8 9.14 -20.58 0.72
C MET A 8 8.02 -21.11 1.63
N ASN A 9 7.87 -22.43 1.75
CA ASN A 9 6.88 -23.01 2.66
C ASN A 9 7.17 -22.65 4.12
N LYS A 10 8.45 -22.61 4.53
CA LYS A 10 8.84 -22.15 5.87
C LYS A 10 8.47 -20.68 6.09
N ILE A 11 8.71 -19.83 5.10
CA ILE A 11 8.36 -18.40 5.16
C ILE A 11 6.84 -18.24 5.27
N VAL A 12 6.05 -18.89 4.42
CA VAL A 12 4.57 -18.86 4.48
C VAL A 12 4.06 -19.32 5.84
N GLN A 13 4.61 -20.42 6.39
CA GLN A 13 4.24 -20.89 7.72
C GLN A 13 4.62 -19.90 8.83
N ALA A 14 5.78 -19.24 8.72
CA ALA A 14 6.18 -18.21 9.68
C ALA A 14 5.22 -17.01 9.63
N MET A 15 4.81 -16.56 8.43
CA MET A 15 3.83 -15.47 8.30
C MET A 15 2.48 -15.84 8.89
N LYS A 16 1.98 -17.07 8.63
CA LYS A 16 0.73 -17.57 9.22
C LYS A 16 0.82 -17.64 10.76
N LYS A 17 1.97 -18.06 11.32
CA LYS A 17 2.21 -18.08 12.77
C LYS A 17 2.29 -16.68 13.39
N ALA A 18 2.79 -15.70 12.63
CA ALA A 18 2.81 -14.29 13.02
C ALA A 18 1.43 -13.61 12.88
N GLY A 19 0.38 -14.37 12.53
CA GLY A 19 -1.00 -13.89 12.46
C GLY A 19 -1.41 -13.31 11.11
N ILE A 20 -0.61 -13.47 10.05
CA ILE A 20 -1.00 -13.04 8.70
C ILE A 20 -1.98 -14.05 8.10
N SER A 21 -3.11 -13.55 7.60
CA SER A 21 -4.10 -14.36 6.89
C SER A 21 -3.53 -14.95 5.60
N GLU A 22 -4.07 -16.09 5.16
CA GLU A 22 -3.72 -16.66 3.86
C GLU A 22 -4.09 -15.73 2.69
N ASP A 23 -5.18 -14.98 2.82
CA ASP A 23 -5.61 -13.99 1.82
C ASP A 23 -4.66 -12.79 1.70
N ASP A 24 -3.85 -12.56 2.73
CA ASP A 24 -2.86 -11.49 2.80
C ASP A 24 -1.47 -11.95 2.30
N LEU A 25 -1.35 -13.20 1.81
CA LEU A 25 -0.12 -13.78 1.27
C LEU A 25 -0.27 -14.08 -0.22
N LYS A 26 0.54 -13.43 -1.07
CA LYS A 26 0.46 -13.59 -2.51
C LYS A 26 1.84 -13.76 -3.13
N THR A 27 2.08 -14.85 -3.86
CA THR A 27 3.29 -14.96 -4.69
C THR A 27 3.14 -14.01 -5.89
N THR A 28 4.05 -13.05 -6.03
CA THR A 28 4.01 -12.04 -7.09
C THR A 28 5.04 -12.29 -8.19
N VAL A 29 6.12 -12.99 -7.87
CA VAL A 29 7.18 -13.35 -8.83
C VAL A 29 7.54 -14.81 -8.63
N TYR A 30 7.70 -15.54 -9.73
CA TYR A 30 8.26 -16.89 -9.74
C TYR A 30 9.01 -17.10 -11.07
N ASN A 31 10.32 -16.92 -11.05
CA ASN A 31 11.18 -17.01 -12.23
C ASN A 31 12.29 -18.03 -11.99
N ILE A 32 12.67 -18.76 -13.05
CA ILE A 32 13.78 -19.70 -13.03
C ILE A 32 14.70 -19.36 -14.19
N ASN A 33 15.93 -18.97 -13.86
CA ASN A 33 16.92 -18.53 -14.84
C ASN A 33 18.11 -19.49 -14.86
N PRO A 34 18.60 -19.94 -16.03
CA PRO A 34 19.85 -20.68 -16.10
C PRO A 34 21.03 -19.77 -15.73
N LYS A 35 21.94 -20.30 -14.92
CA LYS A 35 23.21 -19.64 -14.58
C LYS A 35 24.27 -20.09 -15.58
N TYR A 36 24.79 -19.16 -16.36
CA TYR A 36 25.84 -19.43 -17.33
C TYR A 36 27.22 -19.14 -16.76
N GLN A 37 28.18 -19.99 -17.09
CA GLN A 37 29.60 -19.69 -16.97
C GLN A 37 30.18 -19.53 -18.37
N TYR A 38 30.96 -18.46 -18.55
CA TYR A 38 31.65 -18.19 -19.80
C TYR A 38 33.13 -18.52 -19.61
N THR A 39 33.66 -19.42 -20.45
CA THR A 39 35.10 -19.75 -20.44
C THR A 39 35.57 -19.85 -21.89
N SER A 40 36.59 -19.05 -22.22
CA SER A 40 37.22 -19.02 -23.56
C SER A 40 36.21 -18.88 -24.71
N GLY A 41 35.21 -17.99 -24.57
CA GLY A 41 34.22 -17.71 -25.61
C GLY A 41 33.09 -18.75 -25.75
N LYS A 42 33.05 -19.78 -24.90
CA LYS A 42 31.94 -20.75 -24.84
C LYS A 42 31.11 -20.53 -23.58
N SER A 43 29.78 -20.56 -23.73
CA SER A 43 28.84 -20.54 -22.61
C SER A 43 28.43 -21.96 -22.23
N SER A 44 28.44 -22.27 -20.94
CA SER A 44 27.89 -23.51 -20.39
C SER A 44 26.97 -23.20 -19.22
N ILE A 45 25.87 -23.94 -19.11
CA ILE A 45 24.97 -23.84 -17.96
C ILE A 45 25.64 -24.54 -16.78
N THR A 46 25.77 -23.83 -15.66
CA THR A 46 26.35 -24.33 -14.41
C THR A 46 25.31 -24.55 -13.31
N GLY A 47 24.07 -24.11 -13.53
CA GLY A 47 22.97 -24.31 -12.60
C GLY A 47 21.76 -23.47 -12.99
N TYR A 48 20.83 -23.35 -12.04
CA TYR A 48 19.64 -22.52 -12.18
C TYR A 48 19.46 -21.68 -10.91
N GLU A 49 19.07 -20.44 -11.11
CA GLU A 49 18.64 -19.53 -10.05
C GLU A 49 17.12 -19.45 -10.06
N VAL A 50 16.50 -19.52 -8.88
CA VAL A 50 15.07 -19.35 -8.71
C VAL A 50 14.84 -18.05 -7.95
N LEU A 51 14.08 -17.14 -8.54
CA LEU A 51 13.59 -15.92 -7.89
C LEU A 51 12.11 -16.11 -7.59
N GLN A 52 11.76 -16.11 -6.31
CA GLN A 52 10.37 -16.11 -5.87
C GLN A 52 10.13 -14.97 -4.89
N THR A 53 9.08 -14.19 -5.13
CA THR A 53 8.70 -13.06 -4.27
C THR A 53 7.31 -13.30 -3.69
N LEU A 54 7.20 -13.15 -2.38
CA LEU A 54 5.95 -13.19 -1.63
C LEU A 54 5.59 -11.77 -1.19
N ALA A 55 4.46 -11.26 -1.66
CA ALA A 55 3.82 -10.09 -1.11
C ALA A 55 3.05 -10.48 0.16
N VAL A 56 3.22 -9.67 1.20
CA VAL A 56 2.62 -9.87 2.53
C VAL A 56 1.91 -8.59 2.91
N LYS A 57 0.59 -8.66 3.15
CA LYS A 57 -0.19 -7.54 3.67
C LYS A 57 -0.17 -7.58 5.20
N ILE A 58 0.32 -6.51 5.81
CA ILE A 58 0.38 -6.34 7.27
C ILE A 58 -0.65 -5.30 7.65
N ARG A 59 -1.70 -5.71 8.37
CA ARG A 59 -2.78 -4.82 8.84
C ARG A 59 -2.45 -4.17 10.17
N ASP A 60 -1.79 -4.93 11.04
CA ASP A 60 -1.33 -4.49 12.35
C ASP A 60 0.12 -4.00 12.23
N LEU A 61 0.27 -2.68 12.06
CA LEU A 61 1.58 -2.06 11.79
C LEU A 61 2.52 -2.15 13.00
N ASP A 62 1.99 -2.31 14.22
CA ASP A 62 2.80 -2.49 15.43
C ASP A 62 3.55 -3.84 15.40
N LYS A 63 3.01 -4.83 14.68
CA LYS A 63 3.66 -6.13 14.46
C LYS A 63 4.60 -6.17 13.27
N SER A 64 4.71 -5.08 12.51
CA SER A 64 5.48 -5.05 11.26
C SER A 64 6.91 -5.53 11.46
N SER A 65 7.56 -5.07 12.51
CA SER A 65 8.92 -5.44 12.88
C SER A 65 9.08 -6.91 13.23
N GLU A 66 8.19 -7.46 14.06
CA GLU A 66 8.17 -8.88 14.42
C GLU A 66 7.99 -9.77 13.18
N ILE A 67 7.10 -9.35 12.26
CA ILE A 67 6.84 -10.07 11.01
C ILE A 67 8.07 -10.04 10.09
N LEU A 68 8.78 -8.92 10.00
CA LEU A 68 10.01 -8.81 9.21
C LEU A 68 11.12 -9.72 9.79
N ASP A 69 11.29 -9.75 11.11
CA ASP A 69 12.26 -10.61 11.78
C ASP A 69 11.92 -12.11 11.61
N ALA A 70 10.63 -12.45 11.68
CA ALA A 70 10.14 -13.80 11.41
C ALA A 70 10.42 -14.23 9.97
N ALA A 71 10.24 -13.34 8.99
CA ALA A 71 10.55 -13.61 7.59
C ALA A 71 12.05 -13.86 7.37
N ALA A 72 12.90 -12.99 7.93
CA ALA A 72 14.36 -13.14 7.86
C ALA A 72 14.83 -14.46 8.49
N THR A 73 14.32 -14.77 9.69
CA THR A 73 14.63 -16.03 10.40
C THR A 73 14.17 -17.26 9.64
N ALA A 74 13.03 -17.18 8.94
CA ALA A 74 12.50 -18.25 8.10
C ALA A 74 13.27 -18.46 6.78
N GLY A 75 14.20 -17.55 6.44
CA GLY A 75 15.09 -17.65 5.28
C GLY A 75 14.81 -16.66 4.15
N ALA A 76 13.99 -15.62 4.39
CA ALA A 76 13.90 -14.50 3.46
C ALA A 76 15.24 -13.77 3.41
N ASN A 77 15.80 -13.66 2.21
CA ASN A 77 17.12 -13.09 1.97
C ASN A 77 17.09 -11.71 1.30
N GLN A 78 15.90 -11.25 0.88
CA GLN A 78 15.67 -9.92 0.35
C GLN A 78 14.30 -9.43 0.80
N ILE A 79 14.28 -8.23 1.40
CA ILE A 79 13.04 -7.51 1.75
C ILE A 79 12.93 -6.37 0.75
N GLY A 80 11.85 -6.36 -0.03
CA GLY A 80 11.58 -5.34 -1.05
C GLY A 80 11.14 -4.00 -0.47
N SER A 81 10.78 -3.08 -1.37
CA SER A 81 10.19 -1.80 -0.99
C SER A 81 8.88 -2.01 -0.22
N ARG A 82 8.70 -1.22 0.85
CA ARG A 82 7.47 -1.19 1.64
C ARG A 82 6.54 -0.12 1.09
N SER A 83 5.26 -0.42 1.00
CA SER A 83 4.20 0.53 0.66
C SER A 83 3.16 0.56 1.77
N PHE A 84 2.81 1.74 2.25
CA PHE A 84 1.70 1.94 3.17
C PHE A 84 0.47 2.33 2.37
N THR A 85 -0.66 1.67 2.62
CA THR A 85 -1.90 1.94 1.91
C THR A 85 -3.08 1.77 2.84
N ILE A 86 -4.24 2.26 2.41
CA ILE A 86 -5.51 2.07 3.11
C ILE A 86 -6.02 0.68 2.75
N ASP A 87 -6.41 -0.08 3.76
CA ASP A 87 -6.87 -1.46 3.59
C ASP A 87 -8.14 -1.56 2.73
N ASP A 88 -9.10 -0.69 3.02
CA ASP A 88 -10.37 -0.53 2.32
C ASP A 88 -10.55 0.96 1.94
N PRO A 89 -10.00 1.39 0.79
CA PRO A 89 -10.11 2.77 0.35
C PRO A 89 -11.54 3.16 -0.02
N GLU A 90 -12.40 2.21 -0.40
CA GLU A 90 -13.80 2.48 -0.75
C GLU A 90 -14.61 2.91 0.46
N LYS A 91 -14.42 2.21 1.60
CA LYS A 91 -15.07 2.60 2.85
C LYS A 91 -14.66 3.99 3.30
N VAL A 92 -13.37 4.31 3.22
CA VAL A 92 -12.87 5.66 3.58
C VAL A 92 -13.40 6.71 2.61
N LYS A 93 -13.49 6.38 1.32
CA LYS A 93 -14.11 7.25 0.31
C LYS A 93 -15.58 7.50 0.60
N GLU A 94 -16.36 6.48 0.96
CA GLU A 94 -17.77 6.64 1.31
C GLU A 94 -17.96 7.60 2.49
N GLU A 95 -17.15 7.45 3.55
CA GLU A 95 -17.13 8.37 4.68
C GLU A 95 -16.77 9.81 4.26
N ALA A 96 -15.80 9.97 3.37
CA ALA A 96 -15.41 11.27 2.82
C ALA A 96 -16.55 11.90 1.99
N THR A 97 -17.21 11.12 1.14
CA THR A 97 -18.36 11.56 0.33
C THR A 97 -19.53 12.02 1.21
N GLN A 98 -19.85 11.29 2.28
CA GLN A 98 -20.92 11.69 3.21
C GLN A 98 -20.61 13.04 3.88
N LYS A 99 -19.36 13.25 4.31
CA LYS A 99 -18.89 14.53 4.87
C LYS A 99 -18.94 15.65 3.84
N ALA A 100 -18.52 15.38 2.60
CA ALA A 100 -18.55 16.36 1.51
C ALA A 100 -19.99 16.80 1.17
N ILE A 101 -20.94 15.86 1.11
CA ILE A 101 -22.37 16.15 0.91
C ILE A 101 -22.92 17.02 2.05
N ALA A 102 -22.60 16.68 3.31
CA ALA A 102 -23.03 17.46 4.46
C ALA A 102 -22.48 18.89 4.41
N ASN A 103 -21.20 19.04 4.10
CA ASN A 103 -20.55 20.34 3.97
C ASN A 103 -21.13 21.18 2.82
N ALA A 104 -21.41 20.56 1.67
CA ALA A 104 -22.01 21.23 0.52
C ALA A 104 -23.42 21.73 0.83
N LYS A 105 -24.24 20.93 1.54
CA LYS A 105 -25.58 21.33 1.99
C LYS A 105 -25.54 22.52 2.95
N GLU A 106 -24.64 22.47 3.93
CA GLU A 106 -24.45 23.55 4.90
C GLU A 106 -24.04 24.86 4.21
N LYS A 107 -23.00 24.80 3.36
CA LYS A 107 -22.53 25.97 2.58
C LYS A 107 -23.61 26.55 1.69
N ALA A 108 -24.36 25.71 0.98
CA ALA A 108 -25.47 26.17 0.16
C ALA A 108 -26.53 26.90 0.99
N GLY A 109 -26.88 26.36 2.17
CA GLY A 109 -27.83 26.99 3.10
C GLY A 109 -27.36 28.36 3.60
N THR A 110 -26.10 28.46 4.06
CA THR A 110 -25.51 29.73 4.51
C THR A 110 -25.47 30.77 3.39
N MET A 111 -25.11 30.34 2.17
CA MET A 111 -25.05 31.23 1.01
C MET A 111 -26.44 31.73 0.62
N ALA A 112 -27.45 30.85 0.59
CA ALA A 112 -28.82 31.23 0.30
C ALA A 112 -29.37 32.24 1.32
N GLN A 113 -29.14 31.99 2.62
CA GLN A 113 -29.53 32.90 3.69
C GLN A 113 -28.88 34.29 3.54
N SER A 114 -27.59 34.32 3.18
CA SER A 114 -26.83 35.56 2.99
C SER A 114 -27.28 36.35 1.75
N LEU A 115 -27.79 35.67 0.73
CA LEU A 115 -28.36 36.27 -0.49
C LEU A 115 -29.85 36.60 -0.36
N GLY A 116 -30.51 36.22 0.74
CA GLY A 116 -31.94 36.43 0.94
C GLY A 116 -32.83 35.58 0.02
N ILE A 117 -32.32 34.45 -0.48
CA ILE A 117 -33.04 33.51 -1.36
C ILE A 117 -33.33 32.21 -0.63
N ASN A 118 -34.36 31.47 -1.07
CA ASN A 118 -34.64 30.15 -0.53
C ASN A 118 -34.15 29.06 -1.47
N LEU A 119 -33.48 28.03 -0.93
CA LEU A 119 -33.13 26.84 -1.70
C LEU A 119 -34.39 26.02 -2.03
N GLY A 120 -34.53 25.68 -3.30
CA GLY A 120 -35.54 24.79 -3.86
C GLY A 120 -35.09 23.33 -3.90
N ARG A 121 -35.57 22.58 -4.89
CA ARG A 121 -35.23 21.16 -5.02
C ARG A 121 -33.79 20.97 -5.49
N LEU A 122 -33.13 19.91 -5.03
CA LEU A 122 -31.87 19.43 -5.62
C LEU A 122 -32.15 18.91 -7.03
N VAL A 123 -31.47 19.49 -8.03
CA VAL A 123 -31.66 19.15 -9.45
C VAL A 123 -30.44 18.49 -10.08
N GLY A 124 -29.29 18.55 -9.42
CA GLY A 124 -28.08 17.89 -9.88
C GLY A 124 -27.07 17.71 -8.76
N PHE A 125 -26.24 16.71 -8.90
CA PHE A 125 -25.05 16.52 -8.07
C PHE A 125 -23.92 16.01 -8.97
N ASN A 126 -22.70 16.34 -8.59
CA ASN A 126 -21.50 15.79 -9.20
C ASN A 126 -20.49 15.46 -8.10
N GLU A 127 -19.91 14.28 -8.18
CA GLU A 127 -18.79 13.85 -7.36
C GLU A 127 -17.56 13.78 -8.26
N SER A 128 -16.47 14.37 -7.82
CA SER A 128 -15.16 14.18 -8.41
C SER A 128 -14.19 13.77 -7.32
N ASP A 129 -13.29 12.84 -7.64
CA ASP A 129 -12.12 12.62 -6.81
C ASP A 129 -11.38 13.95 -6.73
N ALA A 130 -11.10 14.42 -5.51
CA ALA A 130 -10.30 15.63 -5.36
C ALA A 130 -8.95 15.31 -6.02
N SER A 131 -8.51 16.17 -6.94
CA SER A 131 -7.28 15.94 -7.70
C SER A 131 -6.15 15.66 -6.72
N ASP A 132 -5.58 14.46 -6.83
CA ASP A 132 -4.59 13.91 -5.93
C ASP A 132 -3.30 14.74 -5.97
N SER A 133 -3.25 15.84 -5.22
CA SER A 133 -2.01 16.57 -4.97
C SER A 133 -1.25 15.90 -3.82
N SER A 134 -1.02 14.59 -3.93
CA SER A 134 -0.32 13.78 -2.93
C SER A 134 0.81 12.97 -3.56
N SER A 135 1.48 13.49 -4.59
CA SER A 135 2.75 12.93 -5.02
C SER A 135 3.90 13.60 -4.27
N LEU A 136 4.08 13.28 -2.99
CA LEU A 136 5.36 13.52 -2.33
C LEU A 136 6.36 12.47 -2.83
N TYR A 137 7.07 12.85 -3.90
CA TYR A 137 8.31 12.23 -4.33
C TYR A 137 9.30 12.20 -3.14
N TYR A 138 9.62 11.03 -2.63
CA TYR A 138 10.82 10.85 -1.80
C TYR A 138 12.01 10.69 -2.75
N GLU A 139 12.74 11.78 -2.99
CA GLU A 139 14.10 11.71 -3.54
C GLU A 139 14.98 10.97 -2.53
N GLY A 140 15.50 9.81 -2.95
CA GLY A 140 16.36 8.97 -2.14
C GLY A 140 17.68 9.68 -1.82
N LEU A 141 17.88 10.04 -0.55
CA LEU A 141 19.21 10.29 -0.01
C LEU A 141 19.82 8.94 0.41
N GLY A 142 20.39 8.24 -0.57
CA GLY A 142 21.24 7.07 -0.33
C GLY A 142 22.66 7.50 0.02
N GLY A 143 23.17 7.04 1.16
CA GLY A 143 24.62 7.08 1.40
C GLY A 143 25.07 6.80 2.83
N GLY A 144 25.30 5.52 3.16
CA GLY A 144 26.45 5.13 4.00
C GLY A 144 26.18 4.32 5.27
N GLY A 145 26.76 3.11 5.31
CA GLY A 145 27.37 2.56 6.54
C GLY A 145 26.65 1.42 7.27
N LEU A 146 27.06 0.18 6.98
CA LEU A 146 26.78 -1.00 7.81
C LEU A 146 27.61 -0.96 9.11
N THR A 147 27.00 -0.80 10.28
CA THR A 147 27.44 -1.46 11.53
C THR A 147 26.31 -1.64 12.54
N LYS A 148 26.17 -2.88 13.04
CA LYS A 148 25.78 -3.27 14.41
C LYS A 148 24.35 -2.92 14.89
N SER A 149 23.51 -3.97 15.01
CA SER A 149 22.22 -4.04 15.73
C SER A 149 21.56 -2.68 16.02
N ALA A 150 20.93 -2.11 15.00
CA ALA A 150 20.10 -0.93 15.18
C ALA A 150 18.81 -1.34 15.91
N PRO A 151 18.33 -0.54 16.89
CA PRO A 151 17.00 -0.72 17.43
C PRO A 151 16.00 -0.68 16.27
N VAL A 152 15.06 -1.60 16.34
CA VAL A 152 13.90 -1.69 15.46
C VAL A 152 13.35 -0.29 15.25
N SER A 153 13.55 0.29 14.07
CA SER A 153 13.04 1.62 13.79
C SER A 153 11.52 1.51 13.71
N ASP A 154 10.81 2.17 14.63
CA ASP A 154 9.37 2.33 14.56
C ASP A 154 9.02 2.81 13.16
N VAL A 155 8.25 1.97 12.47
CA VAL A 155 7.87 2.22 11.09
C VAL A 155 7.04 3.49 11.06
N GLN A 156 7.60 4.58 10.53
CA GLN A 156 6.86 5.82 10.31
C GLN A 156 6.00 5.62 9.06
N VAL A 157 4.70 5.45 9.27
CA VAL A 157 3.74 5.02 8.22
C VAL A 157 3.25 6.17 7.34
N GLY A 158 3.56 7.42 7.70
CA GLY A 158 2.98 8.60 7.07
C GLY A 158 1.47 8.69 7.27
N GLN A 159 0.81 9.63 6.59
CA GLN A 159 -0.65 9.72 6.55
C GLN A 159 -1.11 9.58 5.10
N ASN A 160 -2.09 8.70 4.86
CA ASN A 160 -2.82 8.65 3.61
C ASN A 160 -4.14 9.41 3.79
N GLU A 161 -4.41 10.37 2.92
CA GLU A 161 -5.64 11.16 2.94
C GLU A 161 -6.51 10.80 1.73
N VAL A 162 -7.83 10.73 1.94
CA VAL A 162 -8.82 10.55 0.87
C VAL A 162 -9.70 11.78 0.86
N ALA A 163 -9.64 12.54 -0.22
CA ALA A 163 -10.42 13.75 -0.42
C ALA A 163 -11.40 13.57 -1.58
N VAL A 164 -12.62 14.09 -1.41
CA VAL A 164 -13.71 14.02 -2.38
C VAL A 164 -14.33 15.40 -2.49
N ASP A 165 -14.53 15.85 -3.73
CA ASP A 165 -15.23 17.10 -4.04
C ASP A 165 -16.66 16.78 -4.49
N VAL A 166 -17.64 17.39 -3.80
CA VAL A 166 -19.06 17.25 -4.14
C VAL A 166 -19.65 18.62 -4.50
N SER A 167 -20.23 18.70 -5.69
CA SER A 167 -21.01 19.84 -6.15
C SER A 167 -22.50 19.51 -6.13
N LEU A 168 -23.31 20.37 -5.53
CA LEU A 168 -24.77 20.26 -5.47
C LEU A 168 -25.41 21.43 -6.20
N THR A 169 -26.40 21.16 -7.05
CA THR A 169 -27.15 22.19 -7.79
C THR A 169 -28.60 22.22 -7.32
N TYR A 170 -29.05 23.39 -6.90
CA TYR A 170 -30.40 23.63 -6.40
C TYR A 170 -31.16 24.59 -7.30
N GLU A 171 -32.47 24.42 -7.39
CA GLU A 171 -33.38 25.51 -7.76
C GLU A 171 -33.34 26.61 -6.70
N VAL A 172 -33.64 27.85 -7.06
CA VAL A 172 -33.76 28.99 -6.13
C VAL A 172 -35.16 29.58 -6.21
N LYS A 173 -35.67 30.05 -5.07
CA LYS A 173 -37.00 30.63 -4.90
C LYS A 173 -36.94 32.00 -4.25
#